data_AF-A0A6P2KZR9-F1
#
_entry.id   AF-A0A6P2KZR9-F1
#
_cell.length_a   1.000
_cell.length_b   1.000
_cell.length_c   1.000
_cell.angle_alpha   90.00
_cell.angle_beta   90.00
_cell.angle_gamma   90.00
#
_symmetry.space_group_name_H-M   'P 1'
#
loop_
_entity.id
_entity.type
_entity.pdbx_description
1 polymer ?
#
loop_
_entity_poly.entity_id
_entity_poly.type
_entity_poly.pdbx_seq_one_letter_code
_entity_poly.pdbx_strand_id
1 'polypeptide(L)'
;MMPSTILRRLGSGSVKNKLYFAFRELGRVIRTMFLLRYINDPEMRQTIHAATNKSEQFNDFSKWLMFGGEVIAENLRHERRKVIKYNQLVANMVILYNVQWMSRTLKALQEKGHPVDADVLQALSPYRRDHINRLGSYLLDLHRKAPPLDPSIYFSFKSAA
;
A
#
# COMPACT_ATOMS: atom_id res chain seq x y z
N MET A 1 31.03 18.82 5.71
CA MET A 1 29.86 19.59 6.19
C MET A 1 28.66 18.65 6.13
N MET A 2 27.93 18.43 7.24
CA MET A 2 26.85 17.45 7.25
C MET A 2 25.64 17.94 6.42
N PRO A 3 24.95 17.09 5.65
CA PRO A 3 23.75 17.47 4.88
C PRO A 3 22.68 18.16 5.74
N SER A 4 22.56 17.77 7.01
CA SER A 4 21.67 18.38 7.99
C SER A 4 21.98 19.85 8.29
N THR A 5 23.26 20.26 8.25
CA THR A 5 23.69 21.64 8.48
C THR A 5 23.32 22.54 7.31
N ILE A 6 23.41 22.02 6.08
CA ILE A 6 23.04 22.71 4.84
C ILE A 6 21.51 22.91 4.81
N LEU A 7 20.74 21.85 5.08
CA LEU A 7 19.28 21.91 5.14
C LEU A 7 18.77 22.87 6.22
N ARG A 8 19.40 22.90 7.40
CA ARG A 8 19.05 23.85 8.47
C ARG A 8 19.28 25.31 8.07
N ARG A 9 20.36 25.58 7.32
CA ARG A 9 20.73 26.93 6.86
C ARG A 9 19.89 27.42 5.68
N LEU A 10 19.41 26.49 4.83
CA LEU A 10 18.45 26.78 3.76
C LEU A 10 17.02 26.90 4.29
N GLY A 11 16.67 26.12 5.32
CA GLY A 11 15.35 26.09 5.96
C GLY A 11 15.12 27.19 7.01
N SER A 12 16.17 27.85 7.51
CA SER A 12 16.02 29.07 8.30
C SER A 12 15.48 30.16 7.38
N GLY A 13 14.16 30.37 7.39
CA GLY A 13 13.38 31.20 6.47
C GLY A 13 13.69 32.69 6.51
N SER A 14 14.96 33.06 6.31
CA SER A 14 15.36 34.44 6.08
C SER A 14 15.04 34.79 4.63
N VAL A 15 14.10 35.72 4.45
CA VAL A 15 13.67 36.29 3.16
C VAL A 15 14.84 36.93 2.38
N LYS A 16 16.04 37.01 2.96
CA LYS A 16 17.26 37.54 2.34
C LYS A 16 18.19 36.46 1.75
N ASN A 17 17.89 35.17 1.89
CA ASN A 17 18.78 34.11 1.43
C ASN A 17 18.65 33.88 -0.09
N LYS A 18 19.45 34.59 -0.90
CA LYS A 18 19.48 34.46 -2.37
C LYS A 18 19.68 33.01 -2.85
N LEU A 19 20.46 32.21 -2.11
CA LEU A 19 20.71 30.80 -2.45
C LEU A 19 19.43 29.95 -2.28
N TYR A 20 18.65 30.20 -1.24
CA TYR A 20 17.34 29.56 -1.06
C TYR A 20 16.40 29.87 -2.24
N PHE A 21 16.34 31.13 -2.67
CA PHE A 21 15.51 31.51 -3.83
C PHE A 21 15.99 30.82 -5.12
N ALA A 22 17.29 30.78 -5.37
CA ALA A 22 17.84 30.08 -6.53
C ALA A 22 17.43 28.58 -6.55
N PHE A 23 17.55 27.88 -5.42
CA PHE A 23 17.11 26.48 -5.32
C PHE A 23 15.59 26.31 -5.42
N ARG A 24 14.82 27.26 -4.89
CA ARG A 24 13.36 27.27 -5.02
C ARG A 24 12.92 27.40 -6.48
N GLU A 25 13.51 28.33 -7.22
CA GLU A 25 13.21 28.50 -8.65
C GLU A 25 13.68 27.29 -9.46
N LEU A 26 14.86 26.73 -9.17
CA LEU A 26 15.28 25.47 -9.77
C LEU A 26 14.28 24.34 -9.53
N GLY A 27 13.79 24.20 -8.29
CA GLY A 27 12.76 23.22 -7.94
C GLY A 27 11.43 23.44 -8.69
N ARG A 28 11.06 24.71 -8.94
CA ARG A 28 9.90 25.04 -9.78
C ARG A 28 10.12 24.61 -11.23
N VAL A 29 11.28 24.87 -11.81
CA VAL A 29 11.62 24.42 -13.18
C VAL A 29 11.55 22.91 -13.30
N ILE A 30 12.14 22.17 -12.36
CA ILE A 30 12.08 20.69 -12.33
C ILE A 30 10.63 20.21 -12.22
N ARG A 31 9.83 20.82 -11.33
CA ARG A 31 8.39 20.49 -11.19
C ARG A 31 7.64 20.75 -12.49
N THR A 32 7.86 21.89 -13.14
CA THR A 32 7.20 22.22 -14.42
C THR A 32 7.59 21.22 -15.50
N MET A 33 8.86 20.88 -15.62
CA MET A 33 9.32 19.86 -16.58
C MET A 33 8.68 18.50 -16.32
N PHE A 34 8.59 18.09 -15.06
CA PHE A 34 7.88 16.87 -14.68
C PHE A 34 6.40 16.94 -15.03
N LEU A 35 5.70 18.04 -14.74
CA LEU A 35 4.28 18.21 -15.05
C LEU A 35 4.01 18.19 -16.56
N LEU A 36 4.85 18.85 -17.36
CA LEU A 36 4.74 18.81 -18.81
C LEU A 36 4.94 17.38 -19.34
N ARG A 37 5.94 16.65 -18.83
CA ARG A 37 6.13 15.23 -19.17
C ARG A 37 4.92 14.39 -18.75
N TYR A 38 4.43 14.58 -17.53
CA TYR A 38 3.27 13.88 -17.02
C TYR A 38 2.03 14.09 -17.88
N ILE A 39 1.76 15.31 -18.35
CA ILE A 39 0.60 15.59 -19.20
C ILE A 39 0.77 14.93 -20.59
N ASN A 40 1.99 14.96 -21.15
CA ASN A 40 2.26 14.50 -22.50
C ASN A 40 2.41 12.97 -22.61
N ASP A 41 2.89 12.30 -21.57
CA ASP A 41 3.21 10.87 -21.58
C ASP A 41 2.12 10.05 -20.86
N PRO A 42 1.25 9.33 -21.60
CA PRO A 42 0.20 8.50 -21.00
C PRO A 42 0.74 7.29 -20.23
N GLU A 43 1.88 6.71 -20.64
CA GLU A 43 2.47 5.53 -20.00
C GLU A 43 3.06 5.90 -18.63
N MET A 44 3.74 7.05 -18.55
CA MET A 44 4.19 7.63 -17.29
C MET A 44 3.02 7.88 -16.33
N ARG A 45 1.89 8.40 -16.82
CA ARG A 45 0.69 8.60 -16.00
C ARG A 45 0.12 7.29 -15.49
N GLN A 46 -0.03 6.30 -16.36
CA GLN A 46 -0.54 4.97 -15.97
C GLN A 46 0.34 4.35 -14.89
N THR A 47 1.66 4.44 -15.02
CA THR A 47 2.61 3.94 -14.02
C THR A 47 2.44 4.66 -12.68
N ILE A 48 2.35 5.98 -12.68
CA ILE A 48 2.13 6.78 -11.47
C ILE A 48 0.78 6.43 -10.83
N HIS A 49 -0.29 6.39 -11.60
CA HIS A 49 -1.61 6.03 -11.10
C HIS A 49 -1.65 4.61 -10.54
N ALA A 50 -0.98 3.63 -11.18
CA ALA A 50 -0.89 2.28 -10.67
C ALA A 50 -0.18 2.22 -9.30
N ALA A 51 0.91 2.99 -9.12
CA ALA A 51 1.59 3.10 -7.84
C ALA A 51 0.74 3.81 -6.77
N THR A 52 0.12 4.93 -7.14
CA THR A 52 -0.77 5.69 -6.25
C THR A 52 -1.95 4.85 -5.79
N ASN A 53 -2.63 4.16 -6.71
CA ASN A 53 -3.77 3.30 -6.43
C ASN A 53 -3.42 2.19 -5.42
N LYS A 54 -2.24 1.57 -5.54
CA LYS A 54 -1.76 0.59 -4.54
C LYS A 54 -1.67 1.20 -3.14
N SER A 55 -1.09 2.40 -3.03
CA SER A 55 -0.96 3.10 -1.74
C SER A 55 -2.29 3.57 -1.17
N GLU A 56 -3.20 4.05 -2.02
CA GLU A 56 -4.54 4.50 -1.63
C GLU A 56 -5.40 3.32 -1.16
N GLN A 57 -5.42 2.22 -1.91
CA GLN A 57 -6.15 1.02 -1.49
C GLN A 57 -5.63 0.48 -0.15
N PHE A 58 -4.32 0.48 0.08
CA PHE A 58 -3.75 0.09 1.37
C PHE A 58 -4.18 1.04 2.49
N ASN A 59 -4.13 2.36 2.25
CA ASN A 59 -4.55 3.35 3.25
C ASN A 59 -6.03 3.20 3.59
N ASP A 60 -6.89 3.01 2.59
CA ASP A 60 -8.32 2.80 2.79
C ASP A 60 -8.60 1.48 3.52
N PHE A 61 -7.82 0.43 3.22
CA PHE A 61 -7.93 -0.87 3.90
C PHE A 61 -7.49 -0.78 5.36
N SER A 62 -6.37 -0.11 5.62
CA SER A 62 -5.85 0.17 6.95
C SER A 62 -6.86 0.98 7.78
N LYS A 63 -7.45 2.03 7.18
CA LYS A 63 -8.54 2.80 7.83
C LYS A 63 -9.75 1.93 8.16
N TRP A 64 -10.17 1.07 7.23
CA TRP A 64 -11.31 0.17 7.46
C TRP A 64 -11.08 -0.83 8.58
N LEU A 65 -9.85 -1.35 8.72
CA LEU A 65 -9.47 -2.25 9.81
C LEU A 65 -9.37 -1.57 11.17
N MET A 66 -9.17 -0.26 11.20
CA MET A 66 -9.00 0.48 12.44
C MET A 66 -10.22 0.35 13.35
N PHE A 67 -9.96 0.17 14.65
CA PHE A 67 -10.97 0.06 15.69
C PHE A 67 -10.83 1.24 16.67
N GLY A 68 -11.95 1.74 17.21
CA GLY A 68 -11.94 2.86 18.17
C GLY A 68 -12.09 4.27 17.58
N GLY A 69 -12.45 4.41 16.30
CA GLY A 69 -12.70 5.71 15.64
C GLY A 69 -11.44 6.44 15.16
N GLU A 70 -11.62 7.50 14.36
CA GLU A 70 -10.49 8.31 13.83
C GLU A 70 -9.89 9.26 14.89
N VAL A 71 -10.62 9.54 15.97
CA VAL A 71 -10.23 10.52 16.99
C VAL A 71 -9.42 9.83 18.07
N ILE A 72 -8.10 9.98 17.99
CA ILE A 72 -7.21 9.55 19.07
C ILE A 72 -7.41 10.52 20.24
N ALA A 73 -8.04 10.04 21.30
CA ALA A 73 -8.45 10.84 22.46
C ALA A 73 -7.29 11.58 23.15
N GLU A 74 -6.05 11.08 23.00
CA GLU A 74 -4.88 11.64 23.65
C GLU A 74 -3.89 12.26 22.65
N ASN A 75 -3.48 13.51 22.90
CA ASN A 75 -2.55 14.27 22.03
C ASN A 75 -1.07 13.82 22.22
N LEU A 76 -0.83 12.59 22.66
CA LEU A 76 0.51 12.05 22.86
C LEU A 76 1.05 11.42 21.57
N ARG A 77 2.15 11.96 21.03
CA ARG A 77 2.76 11.47 19.77
C ARG A 77 3.14 9.98 19.83
N HIS A 78 3.54 9.48 21.00
CA HIS A 78 4.03 8.12 21.15
C HIS A 78 2.89 7.09 21.05
N GLU A 79 1.71 7.39 21.61
CA GLU A 79 0.50 6.56 21.52
C GLU A 79 -0.06 6.52 20.11
N ARG A 80 -0.14 7.67 19.44
CA ARG A 80 -0.54 7.72 18.02
C ARG A 80 0.33 6.80 17.16
N ARG A 81 1.64 6.79 17.42
CA ARG A 81 2.57 5.89 16.72
C ARG A 81 2.30 4.42 17.04
N LYS A 82 1.97 4.07 18.28
CA LYS A 82 1.59 2.70 18.66
C LYS A 82 0.34 2.26 17.90
N VAL A 83 -0.72 3.07 17.92
CA VAL A 83 -1.98 2.79 17.22
C VAL A 83 -1.74 2.52 15.73
N ILE A 84 -0.99 3.39 15.05
CA ILE A 84 -0.66 3.21 13.62
C ILE A 84 0.10 1.90 13.40
N LYS A 85 1.11 1.61 14.22
CA LYS A 85 1.93 0.39 14.08
C LYS A 85 1.12 -0.89 14.31
N TYR A 86 0.27 -0.92 15.34
CA TYR A 86 -0.59 -2.06 15.61
C TYR A 86 -1.63 -2.25 14.51
N ASN A 87 -2.21 -1.16 14.00
CA ASN A 87 -3.15 -1.25 12.88
C ASN A 87 -2.46 -1.78 11.61
N GLN A 88 -1.23 -1.34 11.33
CA GLN A 88 -0.42 -1.89 10.23
C GLN A 88 -0.12 -3.39 10.42
N LEU A 89 0.16 -3.82 11.65
CA LEU A 89 0.37 -5.24 11.97
C LEU A 89 -0.89 -6.06 11.65
N VAL A 90 -2.06 -5.61 12.10
CA VAL A 90 -3.35 -6.26 11.80
C VAL A 90 -3.59 -6.27 10.29
N ALA A 91 -3.34 -5.16 9.59
CA ALA A 91 -3.46 -5.09 8.14
C ALA A 91 -2.59 -6.15 7.43
N ASN A 92 -1.33 -6.29 7.84
CA ASN A 92 -0.44 -7.31 7.28
C ASN A 92 -0.92 -8.74 7.55
N MET A 93 -1.46 -9.02 8.73
CA MET A 93 -2.04 -10.34 9.06
C MET A 93 -3.24 -10.67 8.16
N VAL A 94 -4.14 -9.71 7.95
CA VAL A 94 -5.30 -9.90 7.08
C VAL A 94 -4.89 -10.01 5.60
N ILE A 95 -3.90 -9.21 5.16
CA ILE A 95 -3.31 -9.33 3.82
C ILE A 95 -2.75 -10.72 3.60
N LEU A 96 -1.99 -11.25 4.57
CA LEU A 96 -1.43 -12.61 4.50
C LEU A 96 -2.55 -13.65 4.38
N TYR A 97 -3.60 -13.54 5.19
CA TYR A 97 -4.77 -14.41 5.11
C TYR A 97 -5.40 -14.36 3.72
N ASN A 98 -5.67 -13.16 3.21
CA ASN A 98 -6.28 -12.94 1.90
C ASN A 98 -5.44 -13.56 0.79
N VAL A 99 -4.13 -13.26 0.75
CA VAL A 99 -3.21 -13.79 -0.25
C VAL A 99 -3.16 -15.32 -0.18
N GLN A 100 -3.06 -15.92 1.01
CA GLN A 100 -2.99 -17.36 1.17
C GLN A 100 -4.23 -18.07 0.62
N TRP A 101 -5.42 -17.61 1.00
CA TRP A 101 -6.68 -18.24 0.59
C TRP A 101 -7.04 -17.95 -0.86
N MET A 102 -6.76 -16.73 -1.34
CA MET A 102 -6.91 -16.40 -2.75
C MET A 102 -5.99 -17.27 -3.61
N SER A 103 -4.71 -17.39 -3.24
CA SER A 103 -3.74 -18.18 -4.01
C SER A 103 -4.16 -19.65 -4.10
N ARG A 104 -4.61 -20.25 -3.00
CA ARG A 104 -5.13 -21.62 -2.98
C ARG A 104 -6.35 -21.80 -3.88
N THR A 105 -7.30 -20.89 -3.77
CA THR A 105 -8.56 -20.96 -4.53
C THR A 105 -8.29 -20.78 -6.02
N LEU A 106 -7.45 -19.82 -6.40
CA LEU A 106 -7.06 -19.57 -7.78
C LEU A 106 -6.26 -20.73 -8.35
N LYS A 107 -5.38 -21.36 -7.57
CA LYS A 107 -4.65 -22.55 -8.01
C LYS A 107 -5.59 -23.72 -8.29
N ALA A 108 -6.55 -23.98 -7.39
CA ALA A 108 -7.57 -25.00 -7.60
C ALA A 108 -8.45 -24.70 -8.83
N LEU A 109 -8.70 -23.42 -9.15
CA LEU A 109 -9.40 -23.03 -10.38
C LEU A 109 -8.55 -23.29 -11.63
N GLN A 110 -7.25 -22.99 -11.58
CA GLN A 110 -6.30 -23.28 -12.67
C GLN A 110 -6.21 -24.79 -12.94
N GLU A 111 -6.17 -25.62 -11.89
CA GLU A 111 -6.16 -27.09 -12.01
C GLU A 111 -7.46 -27.66 -12.59
N LYS A 112 -8.59 -26.98 -12.37
CA LYS A 112 -9.88 -27.30 -13.00
C LYS A 112 -9.99 -26.85 -14.46
N GLY A 113 -8.94 -26.22 -15.01
CA GLY A 113 -8.89 -25.77 -16.40
C GLY A 113 -9.45 -24.37 -16.65
N HIS A 114 -9.74 -23.58 -15.59
CA HIS A 114 -10.11 -22.18 -15.78
C HIS A 114 -8.87 -21.33 -16.11
N PRO A 115 -9.00 -20.32 -17.00
CA PRO A 115 -7.88 -19.45 -17.36
C PRO A 115 -7.53 -18.52 -16.19
N VAL A 116 -6.42 -18.83 -15.51
CA VAL A 116 -5.81 -17.98 -14.49
C VAL A 116 -4.44 -17.57 -15.00
N ASP A 117 -4.44 -16.52 -15.82
CA ASP A 117 -3.25 -15.96 -16.47
C ASP A 117 -2.62 -14.84 -15.63
N ALA A 118 -1.44 -14.37 -16.03
CA ALA A 118 -0.70 -13.33 -15.32
C ALA A 118 -1.51 -12.03 -15.18
N ASP A 119 -2.26 -11.66 -16.23
CA ASP A 119 -3.09 -10.45 -16.25
C ASP A 119 -4.22 -10.52 -15.22
N VAL A 120 -4.81 -11.71 -15.03
CA VAL A 120 -5.84 -11.95 -14.02
C VAL A 120 -5.26 -11.76 -12.62
N LEU A 121 -4.08 -12.31 -12.36
CA LEU A 121 -3.42 -12.15 -11.06
C LEU A 121 -3.01 -10.70 -10.80
N GLN A 122 -2.57 -9.97 -11.83
CA GLN A 122 -2.20 -8.56 -11.72
C GLN A 122 -3.38 -7.65 -11.41
N ALA A 123 -4.60 -8.01 -11.86
CA ALA A 123 -5.82 -7.25 -11.58
C ALA A 123 -6.35 -7.44 -10.16
N LEU A 124 -5.90 -8.49 -9.45
CA LEU A 124 -6.38 -8.80 -8.11
C LEU A 124 -5.67 -7.98 -7.02
N SER A 125 -6.43 -7.63 -6.00
CA SER A 125 -5.95 -6.89 -4.83
C SER A 125 -6.09 -7.74 -3.57
N PRO A 126 -5.09 -7.76 -2.68
CA PRO A 126 -5.16 -8.48 -1.41
C PRO A 126 -6.01 -7.74 -0.36
N TYR A 127 -6.56 -6.56 -0.67
CA TYR A 127 -7.26 -5.70 0.29
C TYR A 127 -8.79 -5.95 0.34
N ARG A 128 -9.23 -7.17 0.00
CA ARG A 128 -10.65 -7.56 -0.02
C ARG A 128 -11.23 -7.64 1.39
N ARG A 129 -12.48 -7.18 1.55
CA ARG A 129 -13.13 -6.97 2.86
C ARG A 129 -14.41 -7.79 3.05
N ASP A 130 -15.10 -8.11 1.95
CA ASP A 130 -16.47 -8.66 1.98
C ASP A 130 -16.62 -9.97 2.77
N HIS A 131 -15.56 -10.78 2.82
CA HIS A 131 -15.56 -12.07 3.51
C HIS A 131 -15.16 -11.98 4.99
N ILE A 132 -14.81 -10.79 5.48
CA ILE A 132 -14.32 -10.56 6.84
C ILE A 132 -15.44 -9.96 7.67
N ASN A 133 -15.88 -10.70 8.68
CA ASN A 133 -16.87 -10.21 9.63
C ASN A 133 -16.17 -9.32 10.69
N ARG A 134 -15.99 -8.02 10.40
CA ARG A 134 -15.21 -7.11 11.26
C ARG A 134 -15.84 -6.83 12.63
N LEU A 135 -17.16 -6.64 12.68
CA LEU A 135 -17.90 -6.21 13.88
C LEU A 135 -18.97 -7.22 14.33
N GLY A 136 -18.91 -8.46 13.85
CA GLY A 136 -19.88 -9.49 14.22
C GLY A 136 -19.29 -10.54 15.15
N SER A 137 -20.12 -11.55 15.43
CA SER A 137 -19.75 -12.67 16.29
C SER A 137 -19.06 -13.77 15.50
N TYR A 138 -17.98 -14.31 16.05
CA TYR A 138 -17.35 -15.54 15.57
C TYR A 138 -17.62 -16.66 16.55
N LEU A 139 -18.13 -17.78 16.04
CA LEU A 139 -18.12 -19.05 16.77
C LEU A 139 -16.72 -19.66 16.60
N LEU A 140 -15.95 -19.66 17.68
CA LEU A 140 -14.60 -20.19 17.69
C LEU A 140 -14.63 -21.67 18.06
N ASP A 141 -14.34 -22.53 17.09
CA ASP A 141 -14.03 -23.93 17.36
C ASP A 141 -12.53 -24.07 17.63
N LEU A 142 -12.17 -24.26 18.91
CA LEU A 142 -10.78 -24.40 19.34
C LEU A 142 -10.16 -25.75 18.93
N HIS A 143 -10.97 -26.74 18.53
CA HIS A 143 -10.48 -28.02 18.03
C HIS A 143 -10.23 -28.00 16.52
N ARG A 144 -10.73 -26.97 15.80
CA ARG A 144 -10.50 -26.82 14.38
C ARG A 144 -9.04 -26.52 14.09
N LYS A 145 -8.33 -27.48 13.51
CA LYS A 145 -6.97 -27.28 13.02
C LYS A 145 -6.98 -26.34 11.82
N ALA A 146 -6.23 -25.24 11.92
CA ALA A 146 -5.95 -24.39 10.77
C ALA A 146 -4.96 -25.12 9.84
N PRO A 147 -5.21 -25.16 8.52
CA PRO A 147 -4.22 -25.70 7.59
C PRO A 147 -2.95 -24.83 7.64
N PRO A 148 -1.76 -25.42 7.50
CA PRO A 148 -0.51 -24.67 7.52
C PRO A 148 -0.47 -23.64 6.38
N LEU A 149 0.34 -22.61 6.50
CA LEU A 149 0.65 -21.73 5.37
C LEU A 149 1.37 -22.55 4.29
N ASP A 150 0.98 -22.34 3.05
CA ASP A 150 1.59 -23.00 1.89
C ASP A 150 2.32 -21.96 1.04
N PRO A 151 3.66 -21.86 1.17
CA PRO A 151 4.48 -20.96 0.37
C PRO A 151 4.80 -21.51 -1.02
N SER A 152 4.37 -22.73 -1.34
CA SER A 152 4.73 -23.45 -2.58
C SER A 152 3.67 -23.34 -3.68
N ILE A 153 2.77 -22.35 -3.58
CA ILE A 153 1.73 -22.12 -4.58
C ILE A 153 2.34 -21.38 -5.77
N TYR A 154 2.63 -22.13 -6.84
CA TYR A 154 3.13 -21.57 -8.10
C TYR A 154 2.07 -21.67 -9.20
N PHE A 155 1.90 -20.58 -9.93
CA PHE A 155 1.04 -20.52 -11.11
C PHE A 155 1.86 -20.84 -12.36
N SER A 156 1.31 -21.72 -13.21
CA SER A 156 1.90 -22.04 -14.51
C SER A 156 1.25 -21.15 -15.57
N PHE A 157 2.01 -20.26 -16.20
CA PHE A 157 1.51 -19.46 -17.31
C PHE A 157 1.97 -20.12 -18.61
N LYS A 158 1.05 -20.30 -19.57
CA LYS A 158 1.47 -20.60 -20.94
C LYS A 158 2.07 -19.31 -21.48
N SER A 159 3.34 -19.34 -21.86
CA SER A 159 3.94 -18.22 -22.58
C SER A 159 3.11 -18.00 -23.84
N ALA A 160 2.51 -16.83 -23.99
CA ALA A 160 2.03 -16.39 -25.29
C ALA A 160 3.25 -16.33 -26.22
N ALA A 161 3.21 -17.10 -27.31
CA ALA A 161 4.08 -16.95 -28.46
C ALA A 161 3.52 -15.86 -29.37
#